data_AF-A0ABD8B624-F1
#
_entry.id   AF-A0ABD8B624-F1
#
_cell.length_a   1.000
_cell.length_b   1.000
_cell.length_c   1.000
_cell.angle_alpha   90.00
_cell.angle_beta   90.00
_cell.angle_gamma   90.00
#
_symmetry.space_group_name_H-M   'P 1'
#
loop_
_entity.id
_entity.type
_entity.pdbx_description
1 polymer ?
#
loop_
_entity_poly.entity_id
_entity_poly.type
_entity_poly.pdbx_seq_one_letter_code
_entity_poly.pdbx_strand_id
1 'polypeptide(L)'
;MTLSGTSMATPHVAGAAALLASKHPDWTGAQLKDALISTAAPTDAISTDDGGNGRVDAAAATRSTVFATGTADAGMHSLGGEPGETVVKPVEWTNTGDEPVTVDLAVDAPGAPAGLFALSAPQLTVPAHGSASATMTTYLDKAPAAHRYTGRITASVSGKVETRTLIGVSTQEKPHHLRIELQDRSGNPIDGPVEFLRKGGGANAYSLAYSSGGVVDTIVPPGTYAAWAFGGSGRHPRQVLSGRGAAHPAPDRRAR
;
A
#
# COMPACT_ATOMS: atom_id res chain seq x y z
N MET A 1 18.30 -5.63 31.41
CA MET A 1 16.96 -5.52 30.81
C MET A 1 17.14 -5.35 29.31
N THR A 2 16.57 -6.23 28.49
CA THR A 2 16.53 -6.07 27.03
C THR A 2 15.24 -5.35 26.67
N LEU A 3 15.33 -4.23 25.95
CA LEU A 3 14.18 -3.48 25.46
C LEU A 3 13.95 -3.84 23.98
N SER A 4 12.70 -4.06 23.60
CA SER A 4 12.29 -4.48 22.25
C SER A 4 11.23 -3.53 21.68
N GLY A 5 11.37 -3.13 20.42
CA GLY A 5 10.40 -2.32 19.71
C GLY A 5 11.02 -1.51 18.58
N THR A 6 10.18 -0.98 17.68
CA THR A 6 10.61 -0.10 16.59
C THR A 6 11.32 1.15 17.12
N SER A 7 10.97 1.62 18.32
CA SER A 7 11.68 2.70 19.03
C SER A 7 13.17 2.41 19.25
N MET A 8 13.60 1.14 19.32
CA MET A 8 15.01 0.76 19.41
C MET A 8 15.65 0.55 18.03
N ALA A 9 14.87 0.24 16.99
CA ALA A 9 15.35 0.20 15.61
C ALA A 9 15.61 1.61 15.06
N THR A 10 14.73 2.58 15.34
CA THR A 10 14.84 3.97 14.90
C THR A 10 16.21 4.60 15.16
N PRO A 11 16.79 4.55 16.39
CA PRO A 11 18.11 5.15 16.64
C PRO A 11 19.25 4.45 15.88
N HIS A 12 19.12 3.16 15.52
CA HIS A 12 20.11 2.49 14.67
C HIS A 12 20.09 3.05 13.24
N VAL A 13 18.90 3.27 12.66
CA VAL A 13 18.76 3.89 11.34
C VAL A 13 19.25 5.34 11.36
N ALA A 14 18.93 6.09 12.41
CA ALA A 14 19.43 7.46 12.59
C ALA A 14 20.96 7.52 12.69
N GLY A 15 21.58 6.58 13.42
CA GLY A 15 23.04 6.45 13.49
C GLY A 15 23.68 6.13 12.13
N ALA A 16 23.08 5.21 11.36
CA ALA A 16 23.55 4.89 10.02
C ALA A 16 23.43 6.09 9.05
N ALA A 17 22.33 6.85 9.14
CA ALA A 17 22.15 8.08 8.37
C ALA A 17 23.19 9.15 8.74
N ALA A 18 23.52 9.30 10.02
CA ALA A 18 24.55 10.23 10.48
C ALA A 18 25.95 9.85 9.97
N LEU A 19 26.28 8.55 9.93
CA LEU A 19 27.53 8.08 9.33
C LEU A 19 27.62 8.41 7.85
N LEU A 20 26.53 8.17 7.10
CA LEU A 20 26.45 8.51 5.68
C LEU A 20 26.57 10.02 5.45
N ALA A 21 25.85 10.83 6.23
CA ALA A 21 25.90 12.29 6.13
C ALA A 21 27.30 12.85 6.47
N SER A 22 28.02 12.22 7.41
CA SER A 22 29.39 12.60 7.71
C SER A 22 30.36 12.29 6.57
N LYS A 23 30.10 11.22 5.80
CA LYS A 23 30.92 10.84 4.65
C LYS A 23 30.55 11.66 3.39
N HIS A 24 29.28 12.02 3.25
CA HIS A 24 28.72 12.72 2.10
C HIS A 24 28.01 14.00 2.57
N PRO A 25 28.76 15.05 2.98
CA PRO A 25 28.19 16.27 3.57
C PRO A 25 27.37 17.11 2.57
N ASP A 26 27.53 16.84 1.28
CA ASP A 26 26.82 17.46 0.15
C ASP A 26 25.51 16.73 -0.20
N TRP A 27 25.28 15.53 0.33
CA TRP A 27 24.06 14.78 0.03
C TRP A 27 22.83 15.36 0.73
N THR A 28 21.74 15.38 -0.01
CA THR A 28 20.41 15.71 0.52
C THR A 28 19.86 14.58 1.39
N GLY A 29 18.89 14.89 2.24
CA GLY A 29 18.16 13.88 3.02
C GLY A 29 17.51 12.78 2.16
N ALA A 30 17.12 13.11 0.92
CA ALA A 30 16.57 12.13 -0.03
C ALA A 30 17.63 11.13 -0.49
N GLN A 31 18.82 11.61 -0.87
CA GLN A 31 19.94 10.75 -1.27
C GLN A 31 20.43 9.86 -0.12
N LEU A 32 20.52 10.39 1.10
CA LEU A 32 20.85 9.60 2.29
C LEU A 32 19.82 8.49 2.52
N LYS A 33 18.53 8.81 2.40
CA LYS A 33 17.44 7.84 2.53
C LYS A 33 17.51 6.77 1.43
N ASP A 34 17.70 7.18 0.18
CA ASP A 34 17.76 6.28 -0.97
C ASP A 34 18.97 5.35 -0.88
N ALA A 35 20.13 5.84 -0.48
CA ALA A 35 21.30 5.01 -0.22
C ALA A 35 21.04 3.96 0.88
N LEU A 36 20.46 4.36 2.02
CA LEU A 36 20.15 3.41 3.10
C LEU A 36 19.10 2.36 2.71
N ILE A 37 18.06 2.78 1.99
CA ILE A 37 16.97 1.89 1.58
C ILE A 37 17.42 0.93 0.48
N SER A 38 18.17 1.43 -0.51
CA SER A 38 18.51 0.63 -1.68
C SER A 38 19.64 -0.35 -1.41
N THR A 39 20.56 -0.06 -0.50
CA THR A 39 21.68 -0.93 -0.12
C THR A 39 21.37 -1.84 1.06
N ALA A 40 20.12 -1.87 1.54
CA ALA A 40 19.69 -2.73 2.64
C ALA A 40 19.97 -4.21 2.33
N ALA A 41 20.36 -4.94 3.37
CA ALA A 41 20.57 -6.38 3.32
C ALA A 41 19.21 -7.10 3.29
N PRO A 42 19.02 -8.08 2.38
CA PRO A 42 17.75 -8.77 2.24
C PRO A 42 17.39 -9.57 3.50
N THR A 43 16.08 -9.71 3.73
CA THR A 43 15.50 -10.51 4.80
C THR A 43 14.48 -11.48 4.20
N ASP A 44 14.96 -12.59 3.64
CA ASP A 44 14.15 -13.50 2.79
C ASP A 44 12.93 -14.09 3.51
N ALA A 45 12.98 -14.20 4.84
CA ALA A 45 11.88 -14.70 5.67
C ALA A 45 10.82 -13.64 6.01
N ILE A 46 11.03 -12.37 5.62
CA ILE A 46 10.15 -11.23 5.96
C ILE A 46 9.58 -10.65 4.67
N SER A 47 8.26 -10.44 4.65
CA SER A 47 7.57 -9.84 3.51
C SER A 47 8.10 -8.44 3.22
N THR A 48 7.92 -7.98 1.98
CA THR A 48 8.21 -6.59 1.58
C THR A 48 7.37 -5.57 2.35
N ASP A 49 6.15 -5.91 2.74
CA ASP A 49 5.28 -5.02 3.51
C ASP A 49 5.72 -4.89 4.97
N ASP A 50 6.27 -5.96 5.57
CA ASP A 50 6.75 -5.94 6.95
C ASP A 50 8.21 -5.45 7.08
N GLY A 51 9.06 -5.86 6.13
CA GLY A 51 10.52 -5.65 6.18
C GLY A 51 11.05 -4.61 5.21
N GLY A 52 10.21 -4.08 4.31
CA GLY A 52 10.65 -3.18 3.25
C GLY A 52 11.70 -3.81 2.35
N ASN A 53 12.79 -3.08 2.08
CA ASN A 53 13.95 -3.61 1.36
C ASN A 53 14.87 -4.51 2.20
N GLY A 54 14.58 -4.67 3.49
CA GLY A 54 15.32 -5.51 4.41
C GLY A 54 16.01 -4.70 5.52
N ARG A 55 17.04 -5.29 6.11
CA ARG A 55 17.75 -4.73 7.26
C ARG A 55 18.77 -3.69 6.78
N VAL A 56 18.81 -2.53 7.45
CA VAL A 56 19.87 -1.53 7.23
C VAL A 56 21.25 -2.17 7.33
N ASP A 57 22.09 -1.88 6.34
CA ASP A 57 23.51 -2.25 6.30
C ASP A 57 24.35 -0.98 6.13
N ALA A 58 24.80 -0.42 7.25
CA ALA A 58 25.59 0.81 7.24
C ALA A 58 26.92 0.65 6.50
N ALA A 59 27.51 -0.55 6.49
CA ALA A 59 28.75 -0.81 5.79
C ALA A 59 28.52 -0.82 4.28
N ALA A 60 27.47 -1.49 3.79
CA ALA A 60 27.09 -1.46 2.39
C ALA A 60 26.74 -0.04 1.93
N ALA A 61 25.89 0.67 2.67
CA ALA A 61 25.50 2.04 2.36
C ALA A 61 26.70 3.00 2.29
N THR A 62 27.72 2.78 3.13
CA THR A 62 28.91 3.64 3.16
C THR A 62 29.93 3.24 2.10
N ARG A 63 30.05 1.96 1.74
CA ARG A 63 31.11 1.46 0.85
C ARG A 63 30.68 1.38 -0.62
N SER A 64 29.38 1.22 -0.89
CA SER A 64 28.87 1.21 -2.25
C SER A 64 29.11 2.57 -2.91
N THR A 65 29.48 2.55 -4.19
CA THR A 65 29.50 3.74 -5.03
C THR A 65 28.18 3.94 -5.77
N VAL A 66 27.30 2.93 -5.77
CA VAL A 66 26.00 2.99 -6.46
C VAL A 66 24.86 2.82 -5.47
N PHE A 67 23.89 3.73 -5.55
CA PHE A 67 22.60 3.59 -4.88
C PHE A 67 21.46 3.89 -5.85
N ALA A 68 20.24 3.53 -5.46
CA ALA A 68 19.05 3.70 -6.29
C ALA A 68 17.94 4.42 -5.54
N THR A 69 16.94 4.93 -6.28
CA THR A 69 15.64 5.33 -5.72
C THR A 69 15.15 4.23 -4.78
N GLY A 70 14.88 4.55 -3.52
CA GLY A 70 14.57 3.53 -2.51
C GLY A 70 13.20 2.88 -2.71
N THR A 71 12.23 3.62 -3.25
CA THR A 71 10.85 3.14 -3.42
C THR A 71 10.18 3.76 -4.64
N ALA A 72 9.52 2.92 -5.43
CA ALA A 72 8.65 3.32 -6.55
C ALA A 72 7.26 2.67 -6.39
N ASP A 73 6.46 3.24 -5.50
CA ASP A 73 5.09 2.81 -5.26
C ASP A 73 4.12 3.47 -6.26
N ALA A 74 3.28 2.65 -6.89
CA ALA A 74 2.27 3.10 -7.84
C ALA A 74 1.01 3.66 -7.14
N GLY A 75 0.88 3.52 -5.83
CA GLY A 75 -0.24 3.99 -5.05
C GLY A 75 -1.41 3.02 -4.98
N MET A 76 -2.57 3.58 -4.69
CA MET A 76 -3.82 2.87 -4.47
C MET A 76 -4.81 3.17 -5.59
N HIS A 77 -5.35 2.12 -6.19
CA HIS A 77 -6.22 2.19 -7.37
C HIS A 77 -7.47 1.34 -7.21
N SER A 78 -8.51 1.65 -7.98
CA SER A 78 -9.66 0.76 -8.10
C SER A 78 -9.29 -0.46 -8.94
N LEU A 79 -9.85 -1.62 -8.58
CA LEU A 79 -9.78 -2.86 -9.33
C LEU A 79 -10.60 -2.71 -10.62
N GLY A 80 -10.12 -3.34 -11.70
CA GLY A 80 -10.77 -3.30 -13.01
C GLY A 80 -10.45 -2.03 -13.80
N GLY A 81 -9.20 -1.57 -13.72
CA GLY A 81 -8.69 -0.46 -14.53
C GLY A 81 -8.92 -0.68 -16.02
N GLU A 82 -8.97 0.41 -16.78
CA GLU A 82 -9.20 0.36 -18.22
C GLU A 82 -8.08 -0.43 -18.92
N PRO A 83 -8.35 -1.13 -20.05
CA PRO A 83 -7.31 -1.84 -20.78
C PRO A 83 -6.13 -0.93 -21.13
N GLY A 84 -4.94 -1.30 -20.65
CA GLY A 84 -3.70 -0.52 -20.84
C GLY A 84 -3.53 0.66 -19.90
N GLU A 85 -4.35 0.80 -18.86
CA GLU A 85 -4.15 1.80 -17.81
C GLU A 85 -2.85 1.53 -17.03
N THR A 86 -2.01 2.55 -16.90
CA THR A 86 -0.67 2.40 -16.29
C THR A 86 -0.33 3.51 -15.30
N VAL A 87 0.46 3.16 -14.29
CA VAL A 87 1.24 4.12 -13.50
C VAL A 87 2.70 3.99 -13.84
N VAL A 88 3.34 5.11 -14.17
CA VAL A 88 4.74 5.17 -14.57
C VAL A 88 5.55 5.89 -13.50
N LYS A 89 6.65 5.28 -13.06
CA LYS A 89 7.59 5.86 -12.11
C LYS A 89 9.03 5.73 -12.63
N PRO A 90 9.82 6.80 -12.65
CA PRO A 90 11.25 6.68 -12.88
C PRO A 90 11.92 6.01 -11.68
N VAL A 91 12.88 5.14 -11.95
CA VAL A 91 13.80 4.58 -10.96
C VAL A 91 15.19 4.97 -11.38
N GLU A 92 15.84 5.78 -10.55
CA GLU A 92 17.15 6.34 -10.81
C GLU A 92 18.23 5.57 -10.04
N TRP A 93 19.36 5.32 -10.69
CA TRP A 93 20.59 4.88 -10.06
C TRP A 93 21.60 6.02 -10.14
N THR A 94 22.26 6.30 -9.01
CA THR A 94 23.32 7.31 -8.89
C THR A 94 24.62 6.61 -8.57
N ASN A 95 25.68 6.98 -9.30
CA ASN A 95 27.03 6.48 -9.11
C ASN A 95 27.96 7.61 -8.65
N THR A 96 28.55 7.46 -7.48
CA THR A 96 29.54 8.39 -6.91
C THR A 96 30.97 7.93 -7.08
N GLY A 97 31.19 6.84 -7.83
CA GLY A 97 32.51 6.34 -8.18
C GLY A 97 33.08 7.04 -9.41
N ASP A 98 34.39 6.85 -9.60
CA ASP A 98 35.16 7.47 -10.69
C ASP A 98 35.04 6.76 -12.04
N GLU A 99 34.42 5.57 -12.06
CA GLU A 99 34.23 4.75 -13.26
C GLU A 99 32.74 4.48 -13.51
N PRO A 100 32.30 4.36 -14.77
CA PRO A 100 30.93 3.97 -15.08
C PRO A 100 30.63 2.55 -14.56
N VAL A 101 29.41 2.35 -14.07
CA VAL A 101 28.95 1.04 -13.57
C VAL A 101 27.77 0.56 -14.39
N THR A 102 27.88 -0.65 -14.93
CA THR A 102 26.76 -1.33 -15.58
C THR A 102 26.01 -2.18 -14.56
N VAL A 103 24.70 -1.98 -14.48
CA VAL A 103 23.78 -2.74 -13.62
C VAL A 103 22.83 -3.59 -14.44
N ASP A 104 22.72 -4.87 -14.09
CA ASP A 104 21.71 -5.78 -14.61
C ASP A 104 20.44 -5.68 -13.76
N LEU A 105 19.31 -5.37 -14.40
CA LEU A 105 18.04 -5.08 -13.76
C LEU A 105 17.07 -6.27 -13.87
N ALA A 106 16.43 -6.60 -12.76
CA ALA A 106 15.36 -7.60 -12.73
C ALA A 106 14.23 -7.16 -11.80
N VAL A 107 13.01 -7.63 -12.10
CA VAL A 107 11.85 -7.50 -11.21
C VAL A 107 11.67 -8.80 -10.45
N ASP A 108 11.77 -8.72 -9.12
CA ASP A 108 11.51 -9.81 -8.19
C ASP A 108 10.20 -9.53 -7.42
N ALA A 109 9.09 -10.08 -7.92
CA ALA A 109 7.76 -9.86 -7.37
C ALA A 109 6.93 -11.15 -7.41
N PRO A 110 7.28 -12.18 -6.60
CA PRO A 110 6.68 -13.51 -6.70
C PRO A 110 5.17 -13.55 -6.39
N GLY A 111 4.66 -12.59 -5.62
CA GLY A 111 3.23 -12.43 -5.34
C GLY A 111 2.47 -11.63 -6.40
N ALA A 112 3.16 -11.06 -7.39
CA ALA A 112 2.55 -10.26 -8.44
C ALA A 112 2.22 -11.12 -9.68
N PRO A 113 1.06 -10.90 -10.33
CA PRO A 113 0.76 -11.55 -11.60
C PRO A 113 1.75 -11.10 -12.69
N ALA A 114 2.01 -12.00 -13.63
CA ALA A 114 2.93 -11.74 -14.73
C ALA A 114 2.49 -10.50 -15.54
N GLY A 115 3.43 -9.61 -15.85
CA GLY A 115 3.17 -8.38 -16.60
C GLY A 115 2.59 -7.23 -15.78
N LEU A 116 2.34 -7.39 -14.47
CA LEU A 116 1.91 -6.27 -13.62
C LEU A 116 2.98 -5.18 -13.54
N PHE A 117 4.24 -5.58 -13.39
CA PHE A 117 5.39 -4.69 -13.33
C PHE A 117 6.30 -4.94 -14.53
N ALA A 118 6.72 -3.88 -15.20
CA ALA A 118 7.66 -3.95 -16.31
C ALA A 118 8.72 -2.84 -16.20
N LEU A 119 9.94 -3.18 -16.58
CA LEU A 119 11.04 -2.23 -16.71
C LEU A 119 11.31 -1.92 -18.18
N SER A 120 11.64 -0.66 -18.47
CA SER A 120 11.97 -0.22 -19.83
C SER A 120 13.27 -0.81 -20.38
N ALA A 121 14.17 -1.27 -19.51
CA ALA A 121 15.45 -1.84 -19.89
C ALA A 121 15.88 -2.93 -18.90
N PRO A 122 16.49 -4.03 -19.37
CA PRO A 122 17.03 -5.08 -18.51
C PRO A 122 18.44 -4.74 -18.00
N GLN A 123 19.08 -3.68 -18.52
CA GLN A 123 20.43 -3.27 -18.15
C GLN A 123 20.57 -1.77 -18.34
N LEU A 124 21.40 -1.14 -17.51
CA LEU A 124 21.68 0.29 -17.55
C LEU A 124 23.15 0.55 -17.23
N THR A 125 23.78 1.49 -17.93
CA THR A 125 25.11 1.99 -17.56
C THR A 125 24.96 3.34 -16.89
N VAL A 126 25.37 3.42 -15.62
CA VAL A 126 25.38 4.64 -14.82
C VAL A 126 26.76 5.28 -14.94
N PRO A 127 26.88 6.51 -15.50
CA PRO A 127 28.17 7.15 -15.66
C PRO A 127 28.85 7.43 -14.32
N ALA A 128 30.19 7.58 -14.33
CA ALA A 128 30.92 8.08 -13.17
C ALA A 128 30.37 9.44 -12.73
N HIS A 129 30.22 9.65 -11.43
CA HIS A 129 29.69 10.89 -10.82
C HIS A 129 28.35 11.36 -11.41
N GLY A 130 27.50 10.43 -11.84
CA GLY A 130 26.24 10.75 -12.49
C GLY A 130 25.14 9.75 -12.21
N SER A 131 24.00 9.99 -12.85
CA SER A 131 22.81 9.16 -12.70
C SER A 131 22.34 8.64 -14.05
N ALA A 132 21.62 7.53 -14.01
CA ALA A 132 20.84 7.01 -15.12
C ALA A 132 19.54 6.40 -14.61
N SER A 133 18.51 6.36 -15.44
CA SER A 133 17.17 5.91 -15.01
C SER A 133 16.59 4.86 -15.93
N ALA A 134 15.84 3.93 -15.33
CA ALA A 134 14.90 3.07 -16.04
C ALA A 134 13.48 3.42 -15.62
N THR A 135 12.53 3.18 -16.52
CA THR A 135 11.12 3.42 -16.25
C THR A 135 10.48 2.14 -15.70
N MET A 136 9.87 2.23 -14.52
CA MET A 136 8.99 1.21 -13.97
C MET A 136 7.54 1.53 -14.37
N THR A 137 6.92 0.61 -15.09
CA THR A 137 5.51 0.67 -15.48
C THR A 137 4.71 -0.35 -14.70
N THR A 138 3.66 0.11 -14.03
CA THR A 138 2.66 -0.73 -13.38
C THR A 138 1.40 -0.77 -14.25
N TYR A 139 0.99 -1.94 -14.73
CA TYR A 139 -0.19 -2.14 -15.57
C TYR A 139 -1.42 -2.51 -14.73
N LEU A 140 -2.32 -1.56 -14.50
CA LEU A 140 -3.43 -1.72 -13.56
C LEU A 140 -4.47 -2.74 -14.04
N ASP A 141 -4.61 -2.91 -15.36
CA ASP A 141 -5.48 -3.93 -15.97
C ASP A 141 -5.01 -5.37 -15.70
N LYS A 142 -3.76 -5.56 -15.25
CA LYS A 142 -3.19 -6.87 -14.92
C LYS A 142 -3.40 -7.31 -13.48
N ALA A 143 -3.99 -6.46 -12.63
CA ALA A 143 -4.34 -6.84 -11.26
C ALA A 143 -5.64 -7.68 -11.24
N PRO A 144 -5.59 -8.99 -10.91
CA PRO A 144 -6.74 -9.88 -11.02
C PRO A 144 -7.75 -9.72 -9.87
N ALA A 145 -7.32 -9.17 -8.74
CA ALA A 145 -8.10 -9.04 -7.53
C ALA A 145 -7.64 -7.85 -6.71
N ALA A 146 -8.55 -7.34 -5.88
CA ALA A 146 -8.27 -6.32 -4.88
C ALA A 146 -7.24 -6.85 -3.88
N HIS A 147 -5.99 -6.42 -4.06
CA HIS A 147 -4.86 -6.91 -3.30
C HIS A 147 -3.71 -5.89 -3.31
N ARG A 148 -2.79 -6.05 -2.36
CA ARG A 148 -1.52 -5.35 -2.32
C ARG A 148 -0.46 -6.21 -2.99
N TYR A 149 -0.02 -5.83 -4.19
CA TYR A 149 1.07 -6.50 -4.87
C TYR A 149 2.37 -5.73 -4.60
N THR A 150 3.38 -6.42 -4.09
CA THR A 150 4.69 -5.83 -3.79
C THR A 150 5.82 -6.70 -4.34
N GLY A 151 6.99 -6.08 -4.48
CA GLY A 151 8.20 -6.72 -4.95
C GLY A 151 9.39 -5.77 -4.90
N ARG A 152 10.45 -6.12 -5.60
CA ARG A 152 11.66 -5.31 -5.70
C ARG A 152 12.14 -5.24 -7.14
N ILE A 153 12.72 -4.11 -7.52
CA ILE A 153 13.67 -4.07 -8.63
C ILE A 153 15.05 -4.36 -8.03
N THR A 154 15.74 -5.38 -8.51
CA THR A 154 17.12 -5.68 -8.12
C THR A 154 18.07 -5.20 -9.20
N ALA A 155 19.16 -4.55 -8.79
CA ALA A 155 20.25 -4.18 -9.69
C ALA A 155 21.53 -4.92 -9.28
N SER A 156 22.06 -5.73 -10.21
CA SER A 156 23.27 -6.52 -9.98
C SER A 156 24.47 -5.93 -10.69
N VAL A 157 25.63 -5.92 -10.02
CA VAL A 157 26.92 -5.58 -10.61
C VAL A 157 27.79 -6.82 -10.56
N SER A 158 28.29 -7.27 -11.72
CA SER A 158 29.09 -8.50 -11.82
C SER A 158 28.42 -9.73 -11.16
N GLY A 159 27.10 -9.86 -11.31
CA GLY A 159 26.31 -10.99 -10.77
C GLY A 159 25.94 -10.89 -9.28
N LYS A 160 26.33 -9.83 -8.57
CA LYS A 160 25.94 -9.59 -7.18
C LYS A 160 24.92 -8.46 -7.09
N VAL A 161 23.79 -8.70 -6.40
CA VAL A 161 22.78 -7.66 -6.16
C VAL A 161 23.36 -6.59 -5.23
N GLU A 162 23.56 -5.39 -5.75
CA GLU A 162 24.08 -4.24 -5.00
C GLU A 162 22.96 -3.32 -4.50
N THR A 163 21.89 -3.13 -5.29
CA THR A 163 20.77 -2.26 -4.92
C THR A 163 19.41 -2.90 -5.13
N ARG A 164 18.43 -2.45 -4.35
CA ARG A 164 17.03 -2.85 -4.40
C ARG A 164 16.12 -1.62 -4.35
N THR A 165 15.12 -1.54 -5.22
CA THR A 165 14.05 -0.54 -5.13
C THR A 165 12.76 -1.24 -4.76
N LEU A 166 12.13 -0.84 -3.66
CA LEU A 166 10.83 -1.39 -3.26
C LEU A 166 9.77 -0.92 -4.25
N ILE A 167 8.98 -1.85 -4.80
CA ILE A 167 7.87 -1.53 -5.70
C ILE A 167 6.57 -2.09 -5.15
N GLY A 168 5.47 -1.45 -5.50
CA GLY A 168 4.16 -1.96 -5.14
C GLY A 168 3.00 -1.20 -5.73
N VAL A 169 1.85 -1.85 -5.69
CA VAL A 169 0.55 -1.27 -6.05
C VAL A 169 -0.54 -1.89 -5.19
N SER A 170 -1.47 -1.07 -4.73
CA SER A 170 -2.66 -1.52 -4.02
C SER A 170 -3.86 -1.40 -4.93
N THR A 171 -4.62 -2.46 -5.11
CA THR A 171 -5.91 -2.42 -5.82
C THR A 171 -7.04 -2.73 -4.85
N GLN A 172 -8.16 -2.03 -5.01
CA GLN A 172 -9.32 -2.15 -4.13
C GLN A 172 -10.59 -2.24 -4.94
N GLU A 173 -11.60 -2.94 -4.44
CA GLU A 173 -12.91 -2.89 -5.08
C GLU A 173 -13.38 -1.43 -5.16
N LYS A 174 -14.00 -1.05 -6.29
CA LYS A 174 -14.45 0.32 -6.50
C LYS A 174 -15.38 0.75 -5.35
N PRO A 175 -15.05 1.80 -4.59
CA PRO A 175 -15.87 2.23 -3.47
C PRO A 175 -17.23 2.74 -3.97
N HIS A 176 -18.29 2.46 -3.21
CA HIS A 176 -19.64 2.96 -3.44
C HIS A 176 -20.16 3.72 -2.22
N HIS A 177 -20.91 4.79 -2.46
CA HIS A 177 -21.66 5.45 -1.41
C HIS A 177 -22.83 4.57 -0.98
N LEU A 178 -22.89 4.28 0.32
CA LEU A 178 -24.05 3.74 0.98
C LEU A 178 -24.67 4.86 1.82
N ARG A 179 -25.77 5.40 1.31
CA ARG A 179 -26.61 6.35 2.04
C ARG A 179 -27.73 5.59 2.76
N ILE A 180 -27.82 5.74 4.08
CA ILE A 180 -28.87 5.16 4.91
C ILE A 180 -29.60 6.31 5.59
N GLU A 181 -30.92 6.35 5.43
CA GLU A 181 -31.78 7.33 6.10
C GLU A 181 -32.51 6.64 7.25
N LEU A 182 -32.34 7.20 8.45
CA LEU A 182 -32.85 6.66 9.71
C LEU A 182 -33.96 7.56 10.23
N GLN A 183 -35.15 6.98 10.36
CA GLN A 183 -36.34 7.68 10.83
C GLN A 183 -37.09 6.84 11.87
N ASP A 184 -37.78 7.51 12.79
CA ASP A 184 -38.72 6.88 13.70
C ASP A 184 -40.04 6.51 12.99
N ARG A 185 -40.98 5.90 13.72
CA ARG A 185 -42.30 5.54 13.15
C ARG A 185 -43.11 6.73 12.68
N SER A 186 -42.77 7.94 13.13
CA SER A 186 -43.43 9.19 12.78
C SER A 186 -42.71 9.92 11.63
N GLY A 187 -41.59 9.40 11.13
CA GLY A 187 -40.78 10.00 10.07
C GLY A 187 -39.73 11.01 10.57
N ASN A 188 -39.54 11.16 11.89
CA ASN A 188 -38.52 12.07 12.42
C ASN A 188 -37.12 11.44 12.33
N PRO A 189 -36.06 12.22 12.04
CA PRO A 189 -34.70 11.69 11.95
C PRO A 189 -34.23 11.08 13.28
N ILE A 190 -33.49 9.96 13.18
CA ILE A 190 -32.85 9.29 14.32
C ILE A 190 -31.33 9.38 14.20
N ASP A 191 -30.71 9.91 15.25
CA ASP A 191 -29.26 9.89 15.42
C ASP A 191 -28.83 8.69 16.26
N GLY A 192 -27.69 8.10 15.93
CA GLY A 192 -27.19 6.93 16.62
C GLY A 192 -26.31 6.03 15.77
N PRO A 193 -25.74 4.98 16.38
CA PRO A 193 -24.92 4.01 15.68
C PRO A 193 -25.75 3.21 14.67
N VAL A 194 -25.17 3.01 13.49
CA VAL A 194 -25.67 2.15 12.43
C VAL A 194 -24.62 1.11 12.16
N GLU A 195 -24.96 -0.14 12.44
CA GLU A 195 -24.11 -1.29 12.21
C GLU A 195 -24.53 -1.92 10.89
N PHE A 196 -23.56 -2.33 10.07
CA PHE A 196 -23.84 -3.04 8.84
C PHE A 196 -22.84 -4.17 8.60
N LEU A 197 -23.38 -5.29 8.12
CA LEU A 197 -22.65 -6.50 7.75
C LEU A 197 -22.71 -6.71 6.25
N ARG A 198 -21.54 -6.82 5.61
CA ARG A 198 -21.40 -7.27 4.23
C ARG A 198 -21.55 -8.77 4.15
N LYS A 199 -22.49 -9.26 3.33
CA LYS A 199 -22.63 -10.69 3.02
C LYS A 199 -21.32 -11.21 2.40
N GLY A 200 -20.75 -12.26 3.00
CA GLY A 200 -19.52 -12.90 2.51
C GLY A 200 -18.22 -12.18 2.89
N GLY A 201 -18.25 -11.13 3.73
CA GLY A 201 -17.06 -10.32 4.06
C GLY A 201 -16.07 -10.92 5.07
N GLY A 202 -16.32 -12.13 5.59
CA GLY A 202 -15.45 -12.76 6.59
C GLY A 202 -15.24 -11.89 7.84
N ALA A 203 -14.00 -11.81 8.34
CA ALA A 203 -13.64 -11.01 9.51
C ALA A 203 -13.83 -9.48 9.32
N ASN A 204 -13.90 -9.01 8.06
CA ASN A 204 -14.08 -7.60 7.70
C ASN A 204 -15.51 -7.29 7.26
N ALA A 205 -16.46 -8.18 7.53
CA ALA A 205 -17.85 -7.98 7.14
C ALA A 205 -18.51 -6.84 7.91
N TYR A 206 -18.07 -6.57 9.14
CA TYR A 206 -18.74 -5.65 10.06
C TYR A 206 -18.17 -4.23 9.96
N SER A 207 -19.06 -3.26 9.83
CA SER A 207 -18.76 -1.84 9.82
C SER A 207 -19.76 -1.09 10.70
N LEU A 208 -19.27 -0.02 11.33
CA LEU A 208 -20.05 0.86 12.19
C LEU A 208 -19.94 2.29 11.66
N ALA A 209 -21.08 2.94 11.45
CA ALA A 209 -21.17 4.36 11.14
C ALA A 209 -22.12 5.05 12.13
N TYR A 210 -22.15 6.38 12.11
CA TYR A 210 -23.00 7.17 12.99
C TYR A 210 -23.93 8.06 12.18
N SER A 211 -25.23 7.97 12.45
CA SER A 211 -26.25 8.83 11.86
C SER A 211 -26.22 10.21 12.53
N SER A 212 -26.19 11.27 11.72
CA SER A 212 -26.34 12.65 12.17
C SER A 212 -27.38 13.36 11.31
N GLY A 213 -28.44 13.89 11.93
CA GLY A 213 -29.60 14.41 11.23
C GLY A 213 -30.40 13.30 10.52
N GLY A 214 -30.35 12.06 11.02
CA GLY A 214 -31.04 10.92 10.40
C GLY A 214 -30.40 10.39 9.13
N VAL A 215 -29.15 10.75 8.83
CA VAL A 215 -28.45 10.27 7.63
C VAL A 215 -27.08 9.70 8.01
N VAL A 216 -26.79 8.52 7.47
CA VAL A 216 -25.43 8.00 7.29
C VAL A 216 -25.10 8.09 5.81
N ASP A 217 -23.95 8.68 5.49
CA ASP A 217 -23.34 8.60 4.16
C ASP A 217 -21.91 8.08 4.34
N THR A 218 -21.66 6.86 3.88
CA THR A 218 -20.39 6.18 4.08
C THR A 218 -19.95 5.45 2.83
N ILE A 219 -18.66 5.20 2.73
CA ILE A 219 -18.07 4.50 1.60
C ILE A 219 -17.92 3.02 1.97
N VAL A 220 -18.50 2.16 1.14
CA VAL A 220 -18.43 0.70 1.31
C VAL A 220 -17.97 0.03 0.02
N PRO A 221 -17.30 -1.13 0.11
CA PRO A 221 -17.07 -1.97 -1.07
C PRO A 221 -18.39 -2.44 -1.71
N PRO A 222 -18.40 -2.86 -2.98
CA PRO A 222 -19.62 -3.37 -3.64
C PRO A 222 -20.11 -4.64 -2.96
N GLY A 223 -21.40 -4.73 -2.66
CA GLY A 223 -21.93 -5.95 -2.06
C GLY A 223 -23.35 -5.81 -1.53
N THR A 224 -23.85 -6.92 -1.01
CA THR A 224 -25.13 -6.93 -0.27
C THR A 224 -24.83 -6.70 1.20
N TYR A 225 -25.50 -5.71 1.78
CA TYR A 225 -25.37 -5.35 3.19
C TYR A 225 -26.67 -5.62 3.93
N ALA A 226 -26.56 -6.13 5.15
CA ALA A 226 -27.61 -6.03 6.16
C ALA A 226 -27.22 -4.91 7.12
N ALA A 227 -28.11 -3.95 7.35
CA ALA A 227 -27.88 -2.85 8.29
C ALA A 227 -28.92 -2.90 9.41
N TRP A 228 -28.51 -2.55 10.62
CA TRP A 228 -29.41 -2.34 11.76
C TRP A 228 -28.95 -1.14 12.56
N ALA A 229 -29.91 -0.51 13.22
CA ALA A 229 -29.68 0.64 14.05
C ALA A 229 -30.59 0.56 15.27
N PHE A 230 -30.12 1.12 16.38
CA PHE A 230 -30.90 1.21 17.59
C PHE A 230 -31.60 2.57 17.62
N GLY A 231 -32.91 2.57 17.38
CA GLY A 231 -33.76 3.76 17.45
C GLY A 231 -34.63 3.75 18.69
N GLY A 232 -34.40 4.69 19.60
CA GLY A 232 -35.21 4.92 20.80
C GLY A 232 -34.67 4.26 22.07
N SER A 233 -34.49 5.06 23.13
CA SER A 233 -34.18 4.58 24.48
C SER A 233 -35.49 4.35 25.26
N GLY A 234 -35.77 3.09 25.58
CA GLY A 234 -36.78 2.70 26.57
C GLY A 234 -36.10 1.97 27.73
N ARG A 235 -36.39 2.36 28.97
CA ARG A 235 -36.02 1.56 30.15
C ARG A 235 -36.95 0.34 30.23
N HIS A 236 -36.39 -0.87 30.18
CA HIS A 236 -37.14 -2.09 30.46
C HIS A 236 -36.90 -2.57 31.90
N PRO A 237 -37.96 -2.73 32.73
CA PRO A 237 -38.04 -3.81 33.70
C PRO A 237 -38.80 -4.98 33.06
N ARG A 238 -38.13 -6.14 32.92
CA ARG A 238 -38.67 -7.50 32.69
C ARG A 238 -39.83 -7.68 31.67
N GLN A 239 -39.53 -8.12 30.45
CA GLN A 239 -40.01 -9.38 29.82
C GLN A 239 -39.77 -9.43 28.30
N VAL A 240 -39.32 -10.61 27.86
CA VAL A 240 -39.22 -11.24 26.51
C VAL A 240 -39.55 -10.39 25.27
N LEU A 241 -38.55 -10.17 24.41
CA LEU A 241 -38.74 -9.67 23.04
C LEU A 241 -39.01 -10.83 22.08
N SER A 242 -40.14 -10.79 21.39
CA SER A 242 -40.31 -11.41 20.07
C SER A 242 -40.42 -10.30 19.03
N GLY A 243 -39.61 -10.35 17.97
CA GLY A 243 -39.70 -9.39 16.87
C GLY A 243 -39.06 -9.95 15.60
N ARG A 244 -39.89 -10.25 14.59
CA ARG A 244 -39.45 -10.52 13.22
C ARG A 244 -39.35 -9.20 12.46
N GLY A 245 -38.17 -8.87 11.95
CA GLY A 245 -37.96 -7.80 10.96
C GLY A 245 -37.53 -8.43 9.64
N ALA A 246 -38.35 -8.33 8.60
CA ALA A 246 -38.00 -8.75 7.25
C ALA A 246 -37.46 -7.54 6.48
N ALA A 247 -36.25 -7.67 5.92
CA ALA A 247 -35.72 -6.73 4.93
C ALA A 247 -36.16 -7.21 3.54
N HIS A 248 -36.92 -6.38 2.82
CA HIS A 248 -37.26 -6.62 1.42
C HIS A 248 -36.29 -5.87 0.50
N PRO A 249 -35.76 -6.50 -0.57
CA PRO A 249 -35.03 -5.81 -1.61
C PRO A 249 -35.99 -4.96 -2.46
N ALA A 250 -35.58 -3.73 -2.78
CA ALA A 250 -36.34 -2.83 -3.65
C ALA A 250 -36.40 -3.36 -5.11
N PRO A 251 -37.52 -3.16 -5.84
CA PRO A 251 -37.66 -3.65 -7.21
C PRO A 251 -36.91 -2.76 -8.22
N ASP A 252 -36.33 -3.42 -9.21
CA ASP A 252 -35.62 -2.84 -10.35
C ASP A 252 -36.60 -2.05 -11.26
N ARG A 253 -36.38 -0.74 -11.41
CA ARG A 253 -37.08 0.06 -12.42
C ARG A 253 -36.22 0.13 -13.68
N ARG A 254 -36.42 -0.82 -14.59
CA ARG A 254 -36.22 -0.58 -16.03
C ARG A 254 -37.55 -0.36 -16.71
N ALA A 255 -37.63 0.80 -17.37
CA ALA A 255 -38.75 1.25 -18.18
C ALA A 255 -38.94 0.38 -19.43
N ARG A 256 -40.18 0.37 -19.90
CA ARG A 256 -40.56 0.06 -21.29
C ARG A 256 -39.90 1.04 -22.26
#